data_AF-A0A6N2KBD5-F1
#
_entry.id   AF-A0A6N2KBD5-F1
#
_cell.length_a   1.000
_cell.length_b   1.000
_cell.length_c   1.000
_cell.angle_alpha   90.00
_cell.angle_beta   90.00
_cell.angle_gamma   90.00
#
_symmetry.space_group_name_H-M   'P 1'
#
loop_
_entity.id
_entity.type
_entity.pdbx_description
1 polymer ?
#
loop_
_entity_poly.entity_id
_entity_poly.type
_entity_poly.pdbx_seq_one_letter_code
_entity_poly.pdbx_strand_id
1 'polypeptide(L)'
;MTTSRDLIPTKLAARIWDTLTQYKQKIEHFPQTETCELLILDRSIDQIAPVIHEWTYDAMCHDLLNMEGNKYVHEVPSKAGGPAEKKEVLLEEHDPVWLELRHAHIAFASERLHEKMTNFVSKNKAAKIQHGSRW
;
A
#
# COMPACT_ATOMS: atom_id res chain seq x y z
N MET A 1 19.16 -19.72 27.61
CA MET A 1 18.34 -20.81 27.05
C MET A 1 17.73 -20.29 25.76
N THR A 2 18.18 -20.78 24.60
CA THR A 2 17.51 -20.52 23.32
C THR A 2 16.29 -21.43 23.22
N THR A 3 15.12 -20.85 22.97
CA THR A 3 13.87 -21.60 22.82
C THR A 3 13.77 -22.17 21.41
N SER A 4 12.88 -23.15 21.18
CA SER A 4 12.66 -23.68 19.83
C SER A 4 12.17 -22.63 18.81
N ARG A 5 11.60 -21.51 19.28
CA ARG A 5 11.10 -20.40 18.43
C ARG A 5 12.24 -19.52 17.92
N ASP A 6 13.28 -19.34 18.72
CA ASP A 6 14.51 -18.62 18.30
C ASP A 6 15.24 -19.34 17.15
N LEU A 7 14.91 -20.61 16.90
CA LEU A 7 15.65 -21.42 15.95
C LEU A 7 15.41 -21.06 14.49
N ILE A 8 14.22 -20.60 14.08
CA ILE A 8 13.93 -20.40 12.65
C ILE A 8 14.59 -19.13 12.12
N PRO A 9 14.33 -17.92 12.67
CA PRO A 9 15.00 -16.70 12.23
C PRO A 9 16.52 -16.80 12.34
N THR A 10 17.05 -17.37 13.42
CA THR A 10 18.50 -17.52 13.61
C THR A 10 19.12 -18.49 12.60
N LYS A 11 18.50 -19.65 12.32
CA LYS A 11 19.01 -20.58 11.30
C LYS A 11 18.96 -19.94 9.91
N LEU A 12 17.89 -19.23 9.58
CA LEU A 12 17.77 -18.53 8.30
C LEU A 12 18.84 -17.44 8.17
N ALA A 13 19.05 -16.65 9.23
CA ALA A 13 20.09 -15.63 9.28
C ALA A 13 21.49 -16.21 9.05
N ALA A 14 21.82 -17.32 9.71
CA ALA A 14 23.10 -18.00 9.51
C ALA A 14 23.27 -18.46 8.05
N ARG A 15 22.24 -19.06 7.44
CA ARG A 15 22.29 -19.51 6.04
C ARG A 15 22.42 -18.36 5.04
N ILE A 16 21.70 -17.27 5.27
CA ILE A 16 21.81 -16.06 4.43
C ILE A 16 23.22 -15.49 4.56
N TRP A 17 23.75 -15.40 5.78
CA TRP A 17 25.10 -14.91 6.03
C TRP A 17 26.18 -15.75 5.34
N ASP A 18 26.10 -17.08 5.44
CA ASP A 18 27.01 -18.00 4.75
C ASP A 18 27.00 -17.75 3.23
N THR A 19 25.80 -17.55 2.67
CA THR A 19 25.61 -17.31 1.24
C THR A 19 26.17 -15.94 0.82
N LEU A 20 25.86 -14.88 1.57
CA LEU A 20 26.37 -13.52 1.31
C LEU A 20 27.90 -13.45 1.42
N THR A 21 28.50 -14.19 2.35
CA THR A 21 29.95 -14.27 2.52
C THR A 21 30.62 -14.88 1.28
N GLN A 22 30.00 -15.89 0.66
CA GLN A 22 30.49 -16.45 -0.60
C GLN A 22 30.39 -15.46 -1.77
N TYR A 23 29.32 -14.65 -1.83
CA TYR A 23 29.18 -13.60 -2.85
C TYR A 23 30.18 -12.47 -2.65
N LYS A 24 30.45 -12.06 -1.40
CA LYS A 24 31.45 -11.05 -1.05
C LYS A 24 32.84 -11.37 -1.63
N GLN A 25 33.19 -12.66 -1.72
CA GLN A 25 34.46 -13.10 -2.30
C GLN A 25 34.49 -13.08 -3.84
N LYS A 26 33.33 -13.09 -4.50
CA LYS A 26 33.19 -13.21 -5.96
C LYS A 26 32.94 -11.89 -6.67
N ILE A 27 32.47 -10.87 -5.95
CA ILE A 27 32.12 -9.57 -6.51
C ILE A 27 33.37 -8.67 -6.49
N GLU A 28 33.79 -8.23 -7.67
CA GLU A 28 34.85 -7.21 -7.80
C GLU A 28 34.40 -5.90 -7.14
N HIS A 29 35.34 -5.21 -6.48
CA HIS A 29 35.09 -3.95 -5.77
C HIS A 29 34.00 -4.02 -4.68
N PHE A 30 33.85 -5.17 -4.01
CA PHE A 30 32.91 -5.29 -2.89
C PHE A 30 33.21 -4.25 -1.79
N PRO A 31 32.19 -3.54 -1.24
CA PRO A 31 32.37 -2.55 -0.18
C PRO A 31 33.06 -3.13 1.07
N GLN A 32 34.08 -2.44 1.58
CA GLN A 32 34.84 -2.89 2.75
C GLN A 32 34.18 -2.54 4.08
N THR A 33 33.30 -1.54 4.07
CA THR A 33 32.53 -1.09 5.22
C THR A 33 31.10 -1.59 5.10
N GLU A 34 30.54 -2.05 6.21
CA GLU A 34 29.12 -2.40 6.28
C GLU A 34 28.27 -1.13 6.13
N THR A 35 27.25 -1.18 5.27
CA THR A 35 26.40 -0.03 4.92
C THR A 35 24.95 -0.19 5.35
N CYS A 36 24.53 -1.39 5.76
CA CYS A 36 23.17 -1.70 6.13
C CYS A 36 23.10 -2.91 7.07
N GLU A 37 21.99 -3.02 7.79
CA GLU A 37 21.64 -4.17 8.61
C GLU A 37 20.45 -4.90 7.98
N LEU A 38 20.47 -6.24 8.02
CA LEU A 38 19.35 -7.07 7.58
C LEU A 38 18.68 -7.71 8.79
N LEU A 39 17.47 -7.26 9.13
CA LEU A 39 16.67 -7.85 10.20
C LEU A 39 15.86 -9.03 9.66
N ILE A 40 15.92 -10.17 10.35
CA ILE A 40 15.13 -11.35 10.05
C ILE A 40 14.26 -11.64 11.26
N LEU A 41 12.95 -11.58 11.05
CA LEU A 41 11.94 -11.73 12.09
C LEU A 41 10.97 -12.85 11.71
N ASP A 42 10.35 -13.47 12.71
CA ASP A 42 9.15 -14.27 12.49
C ASP A 42 7.91 -13.47 12.91
N ARG A 43 6.72 -13.97 12.58
CA ARG A 43 5.45 -13.30 12.89
C ARG A 43 5.20 -13.18 14.40
N SER A 44 5.89 -13.98 15.23
CA SER A 44 5.66 -14.02 16.67
C SER A 44 6.12 -12.76 17.41
N ILE A 45 6.97 -11.93 16.77
CA ILE A 45 7.42 -10.65 17.34
C ILE A 45 6.28 -9.67 17.59
N ASP A 46 5.22 -9.74 16.76
CA ASP A 46 4.01 -8.93 16.89
C ASP A 46 2.81 -9.71 16.35
N GLN A 47 2.00 -10.23 17.28
CA GLN A 47 0.79 -10.97 16.96
C GLN A 47 -0.45 -10.08 16.83
N ILE A 48 -0.35 -8.80 17.20
CA ILE A 48 -1.49 -7.87 17.28
C ILE A 48 -1.64 -7.11 15.96
N ALA A 49 -0.54 -6.59 15.40
CA ALA A 49 -0.59 -5.79 14.17
C ALA A 49 -1.32 -6.44 12.98
N PRO A 50 -1.29 -7.79 12.76
CA PRO A 50 -2.03 -8.40 11.65
C PRO A 50 -3.54 -8.49 11.85
N VAL A 51 -4.04 -8.34 13.08
CA VAL A 51 -5.44 -8.60 13.43
C VAL A 51 -6.19 -7.35 13.89
N ILE A 52 -5.48 -6.26 14.14
CA ILE A 52 -6.11 -5.00 14.51
C ILE A 52 -6.68 -4.31 13.27
N HIS A 53 -7.88 -3.76 13.38
CA HIS A 53 -8.44 -2.86 12.37
C HIS A 53 -7.62 -1.57 12.35
N GLU A 54 -6.94 -1.32 11.24
CA GLU A 54 -6.06 -0.18 11.05
C GLU A 54 -6.80 0.98 10.36
N TRP A 55 -6.45 2.21 10.71
CA TRP A 55 -7.22 3.40 10.30
C TRP A 55 -6.50 4.24 9.24
N THR A 56 -5.34 3.78 8.77
CA THR A 56 -4.69 4.34 7.58
C THR A 56 -5.43 3.89 6.32
N TYR A 57 -5.51 4.79 5.34
CA TYR A 57 -6.42 4.61 4.20
C TYR A 57 -6.19 3.30 3.43
N ASP A 58 -4.92 2.95 3.17
CA ASP A 58 -4.55 1.73 2.45
C ASP A 58 -4.88 0.46 3.23
N ALA A 59 -4.48 0.40 4.50
CA ALA A 59 -4.75 -0.75 5.35
C ALA A 59 -6.26 -0.96 5.52
N MET A 60 -7.01 0.12 5.73
CA MET A 60 -8.47 0.06 5.86
C MET A 60 -9.16 -0.41 4.57
N CYS A 61 -8.67 0.01 3.40
CA CYS A 61 -9.18 -0.48 2.11
C CYS A 61 -8.99 -1.99 1.95
N HIS A 62 -7.79 -2.50 2.22
CA HIS A 62 -7.48 -3.93 2.10
C HIS A 62 -8.17 -4.80 3.14
N ASP A 63 -8.51 -4.23 4.29
CA ASP A 63 -9.21 -4.90 5.38
C ASP A 63 -10.74 -4.94 5.15
N LEU A 64 -11.35 -3.82 4.74
CA LEU A 64 -12.81 -3.69 4.69
C LEU A 64 -13.44 -3.87 3.30
N LEU A 65 -12.65 -3.76 2.22
CA LEU A 65 -13.16 -3.84 0.85
C LEU A 65 -12.76 -5.16 0.19
N ASN A 66 -13.60 -5.62 -0.75
CA ASN A 66 -13.30 -6.79 -1.57
C ASN A 66 -12.31 -6.42 -2.68
N MET A 67 -11.02 -6.41 -2.34
CA MET A 67 -9.92 -6.16 -3.27
C MET A 67 -9.28 -7.45 -3.75
N GLU A 68 -8.81 -7.46 -5.00
CA GLU A 68 -7.97 -8.53 -5.55
C GLU A 68 -6.56 -7.98 -5.76
N GLY A 69 -5.68 -8.17 -4.78
CA GLY A 69 -4.43 -7.41 -4.70
C GLY A 69 -4.72 -5.92 -4.65
N ASN A 70 -4.15 -5.14 -5.57
CA ASN A 70 -4.35 -3.68 -5.66
C ASN A 70 -5.57 -3.28 -6.51
N LYS A 71 -6.37 -4.25 -7.00
CA LYS A 71 -7.52 -3.98 -7.86
C LYS A 71 -8.78 -3.82 -7.01
N TYR A 72 -9.45 -2.69 -7.19
CA TYR A 72 -10.78 -2.42 -6.64
C TYR A 72 -11.81 -2.30 -7.76
N VAL A 73 -12.98 -2.91 -7.56
CA VAL A 73 -14.10 -2.86 -8.53
C VAL A 73 -15.29 -2.18 -7.88
N HIS A 74 -15.74 -1.07 -8.47
CA HIS A 74 -16.91 -0.32 -8.00
C HIS A 74 -17.98 -0.23 -9.10
N GLU A 75 -19.23 -0.41 -8.70
CA GLU A 75 -20.38 -0.29 -9.60
C GLU A 75 -20.85 1.16 -9.70
N VAL A 76 -20.84 1.70 -10.92
CA VAL A 76 -21.34 3.06 -11.19
C VAL A 76 -22.67 3.00 -11.94
N PRO A 77 -23.63 3.89 -11.63
CA PRO A 77 -24.87 3.98 -12.40
C PRO A 77 -24.59 4.25 -13.88
N SER A 78 -25.26 3.52 -14.77
CA SER A 78 -25.11 3.75 -16.21
C SER A 78 -25.67 5.12 -16.59
N LYS A 79 -24.93 5.84 -17.44
CA LYS A 79 -25.37 7.15 -17.96
C LYS A 79 -26.59 7.06 -18.89
N ALA A 80 -26.87 5.87 -19.43
CA ALA A 80 -27.93 5.65 -20.40
C ALA A 80 -29.16 4.93 -19.81
N GLY A 81 -29.28 4.86 -18.47
CA GLY A 81 -30.41 4.20 -17.81
C GLY A 81 -30.38 2.66 -17.86
N GLY A 82 -29.26 2.08 -18.27
CA GLY A 82 -29.02 0.63 -18.25
C GLY A 82 -28.55 0.10 -16.89
N PRO A 83 -28.24 -1.21 -16.80
CA PRO A 83 -27.67 -1.81 -15.58
C PRO A 83 -26.37 -1.11 -15.18
N ALA A 84 -26.03 -1.16 -13.88
CA ALA A 84 -24.82 -0.55 -13.35
C ALA A 84 -23.57 -1.08 -14.06
N GLU A 85 -22.64 -0.17 -14.36
CA GLU A 85 -21.37 -0.48 -15.02
C GLU A 85 -20.32 -0.78 -13.96
N LYS A 86 -19.57 -1.87 -14.12
CA LYS A 86 -18.43 -2.18 -13.27
C LYS A 86 -17.22 -1.39 -13.74
N LYS A 87 -16.61 -0.63 -12.84
CA LYS A 87 -15.35 0.07 -13.08
C LYS A 87 -14.25 -0.54 -12.23
N GLU A 88 -13.21 -0.97 -12.89
CA GLU A 88 -11.99 -1.45 -12.26
C GLU A 88 -11.01 -0.29 -12.10
N VAL A 89 -10.40 -0.21 -10.93
CA VAL A 89 -9.39 0.79 -10.58
C VAL A 89 -8.20 0.06 -9.98
N LEU A 90 -7.00 0.44 -10.40
CA LEU A 90 -5.74 -0.05 -9.86
C LEU A 90 -5.16 1.01 -8.92
N LEU A 91 -4.93 0.65 -7.66
CA LEU A 91 -4.35 1.53 -6.64
C LEU A 91 -2.84 1.30 -6.57
N GLU A 92 -2.08 2.07 -7.33
CA GLU A 92 -0.64 1.86 -7.54
C GLU A 92 0.18 3.15 -7.41
N GLU A 93 1.50 3.02 -7.46
CA GLU A 93 2.43 4.15 -7.28
C GLU A 93 2.39 5.20 -8.39
N HIS A 94 1.77 4.89 -9.53
CA HIS A 94 1.59 5.88 -10.59
C HIS A 94 0.41 6.83 -10.34
N ASP A 95 -0.47 6.53 -9.38
CA ASP A 95 -1.55 7.43 -8.95
C ASP A 95 -1.02 8.38 -7.86
N PRO A 96 -0.84 9.68 -8.18
CA PRO A 96 -0.31 10.65 -7.22
C PRO A 96 -1.26 10.94 -6.06
N VAL A 97 -2.58 10.78 -6.25
CA VAL A 97 -3.57 10.95 -5.17
C VAL A 97 -3.48 9.77 -4.20
N TRP A 98 -3.34 8.55 -4.74
CA TRP A 98 -3.11 7.37 -3.92
C TRP A 98 -1.81 7.48 -3.11
N LEU A 99 -0.69 7.80 -3.75
CA LEU A 99 0.60 7.96 -3.06
C LEU A 99 0.55 8.99 -1.93
N GLU A 100 -0.15 10.11 -2.13
CA GLU A 100 -0.31 11.15 -1.11
C GLU A 100 -1.14 10.67 0.09
N LEU A 101 -2.17 9.86 -0.14
CA LEU A 101 -3.20 9.55 0.86
C LEU A 101 -3.07 8.16 1.51
N ARG A 102 -2.39 7.20 0.87
CA ARG A 102 -2.40 5.77 1.26
C ARG A 102 -1.99 5.52 2.71
N HIS A 103 -1.09 6.34 3.27
CA HIS A 103 -0.62 6.21 4.65
C HIS A 103 -1.27 7.19 5.63
N ALA A 104 -2.20 8.03 5.18
CA ALA A 104 -2.90 8.97 6.03
C ALA A 104 -4.07 8.31 6.75
N HIS A 105 -4.40 8.82 7.94
CA HIS A 105 -5.62 8.43 8.65
C HIS A 105 -6.86 8.75 7.79
N ILE A 106 -7.86 7.85 7.76
CA ILE A 106 -9.03 7.94 6.87
C ILE A 106 -9.78 9.28 6.97
N ALA A 107 -9.94 9.83 8.19
CA ALA A 107 -10.58 11.12 8.39
C ALA A 107 -9.86 12.26 7.63
N PHE A 108 -8.54 12.30 7.70
CA PHE A 108 -7.72 13.27 6.97
C PHE A 108 -7.78 13.03 5.46
N ALA A 109 -7.70 11.76 5.04
CA ALA A 109 -7.76 11.41 3.62
C ALA A 109 -9.08 11.87 2.97
N SER A 110 -10.21 11.68 3.67
CA SER A 110 -11.53 12.12 3.23
C SER A 110 -11.61 13.65 3.05
N GLU A 111 -11.17 14.42 4.05
CA GLU A 111 -11.15 15.88 3.98
C GLU A 111 -10.25 16.38 2.84
N ARG A 112 -9.05 15.79 2.72
CA ARG A 112 -8.07 16.17 1.70
C ARG A 112 -8.56 15.87 0.29
N LEU A 113 -9.22 14.72 0.08
CA LEU A 113 -9.78 14.35 -1.21
C LEU A 113 -10.92 15.29 -1.60
N HIS A 114 -11.78 15.65 -0.65
CA HIS A 114 -12.86 16.60 -0.86
C HIS A 114 -12.32 18.00 -1.25
N GLU A 115 -11.31 18.49 -0.55
CA GLU A 115 -10.64 19.76 -0.85
C GLU A 115 -10.05 19.76 -2.26
N LYS A 116 -9.30 18.71 -2.62
CA LYS A 116 -8.71 18.55 -3.96
C LYS A 116 -9.76 18.54 -5.06
N MET A 117 -10.85 17.80 -4.87
CA MET A 117 -11.93 17.72 -5.85
C MET A 117 -12.60 19.09 -6.02
N THR A 118 -12.88 19.79 -4.92
CA THR A 118 -13.47 21.14 -4.94
C THR A 118 -12.57 22.14 -5.67
N ASN A 119 -11.26 22.10 -5.38
CA ASN A 119 -10.26 22.92 -6.04
C ASN A 119 -10.10 22.59 -7.53
N PHE A 120 -10.20 21.32 -7.91
CA PHE A 120 -10.17 20.89 -9.31
C PHE A 120 -11.38 21.43 -10.08
N VAL A 121 -12.58 21.26 -9.54
CA VAL A 121 -13.83 21.74 -10.16
C VAL A 121 -13.86 23.27 -10.29
N SER A 122 -13.37 24.00 -9.29
CA SER A 122 -13.36 25.47 -9.32
C SER A 122 -12.40 26.04 -10.37
N LYS A 123 -11.25 25.40 -10.57
CA LYS A 123 -10.20 25.84 -11.50
C LYS A 123 -10.38 25.33 -12.93
N ASN A 124 -11.12 24.23 -13.13
CA ASN A 124 -11.31 23.63 -14.44
C ASN A 124 -12.73 23.89 -14.99
N LYS A 125 -12.82 24.83 -15.95
CA LYS A 125 -14.11 25.22 -16.57
C LYS A 125 -14.86 24.05 -17.22
N ALA A 126 -14.16 23.08 -17.82
CA ALA A 126 -14.80 21.92 -18.43
C ALA A 126 -15.39 20.95 -17.38
N ALA A 127 -14.66 20.77 -16.26
CA ALA A 127 -15.16 19.99 -15.13
C ALA A 127 -16.38 20.65 -14.46
N LYS A 128 -16.37 21.99 -14.35
CA LYS A 128 -17.50 22.78 -13.83
C LYS A 128 -18.79 22.60 -14.66
N ILE A 129 -18.66 22.53 -15.99
CA ILE A 129 -19.81 22.30 -16.89
C ILE A 129 -20.40 20.90 -16.69
N GLN A 130 -19.58 19.84 -16.63
CA GLN A 130 -20.08 18.47 -16.41
C GLN A 130 -20.69 18.23 -15.03
N HIS A 131 -20.23 18.95 -13.99
CA HIS A 131 -20.81 18.86 -12.65
C HIS A 131 -22.16 19.61 -12.55
N GLY A 132 -22.35 20.68 -13.32
CA GLY A 132 -23.62 21.42 -13.39
C GLY A 132 -24.73 20.68 -14.13
N SER A 133 -24.40 19.74 -15.02
CA SER A 133 -25.37 18.93 -15.78
C SER A 133 -25.84 17.65 -15.07
N ARG A 134 -25.47 17.43 -13.80
CA ARG A 134 -25.76 16.20 -13.03
C ARG A 134 -26.74 16.40 -11.87
N TRP A 135 -27.51 17.50 -11.90
CA TRP A 135 -28.66 17.73 -11.02
C TRP A 135 -29.85 18.17 -11.87
#